data_AF-A0A3M7P3C2-F1
#
_entry.id   AF-A0A3M7P3C2-F1
#
_cell.length_a   1.000
_cell.length_b   1.000
_cell.length_c   1.000
_cell.angle_alpha   90.00
_cell.angle_beta   90.00
_cell.angle_gamma   90.00
#
_symmetry.space_group_name_H-M   'P 1'
#
loop_
_entity.id
_entity.type
_entity.pdbx_description
1 polymer ?
#
loop_
_entity_poly.entity_id
_entity_poly.type
_entity_poly.pdbx_seq_one_letter_code
_entity_poly.pdbx_strand_id
1 'polypeptide(L)'
;MEISIREELSNTNSGPDFVLFESGENDPDRLIILPTDENLSFLYLSKLWCIDGTFEISPSLFRQLFTINVLVNGRNLPVLNAFLADKTEKIYTRLFEFIKYRVNNEPGNLFCDFEKGILNSIEKSYKRTNISVCWFHLVSNLYKHV
;
A
#
# COMPACT_ATOMS: atom_id res chain seq x y z
N MET A 1 11.15 -8.59 19.67
CA MET A 1 12.06 -7.96 18.69
C MET A 1 11.45 -6.63 18.36
N GLU A 2 12.19 -5.54 18.52
CA GLU A 2 11.72 -4.18 18.24
C GLU A 2 12.41 -3.71 16.96
N ILE A 3 11.64 -3.21 15.98
CA ILE A 3 12.19 -2.55 14.81
C ILE A 3 11.91 -1.07 15.03
N SER A 4 12.95 -0.32 15.32
CA SER A 4 12.96 1.14 15.23
C SER A 4 13.61 1.52 13.91
N ILE A 5 12.98 2.37 13.11
CA ILE A 5 13.61 2.85 11.87
C ILE A 5 14.77 3.75 12.28
N ARG A 6 15.98 3.35 11.90
CA ARG A 6 17.17 4.18 12.14
C ARG A 6 17.00 5.51 11.41
N GLU A 7 17.41 6.60 12.04
CA GLU A 7 17.32 7.95 11.47
C GLU A 7 17.97 8.02 10.08
N GLU A 8 19.06 7.28 9.88
CA GLU A 8 19.79 7.11 8.61
C GLU A 8 18.93 6.55 7.45
N LEU A 9 17.83 5.86 7.77
CA LEU A 9 16.90 5.27 6.81
C LEU A 9 15.61 6.09 6.66
N SER A 10 15.49 7.19 7.39
CA SER A 10 14.32 8.08 7.31
C SER A 10 14.31 8.89 6.01
N ASN A 11 15.49 9.11 5.42
CA ASN A 11 15.70 9.79 4.16
C ASN A 11 16.22 8.85 3.06
N THR A 12 15.96 9.21 1.81
CA THR A 12 16.63 8.62 0.65
C THR A 12 18.10 9.03 0.61
N ASN A 13 18.91 8.28 -0.16
CA ASN A 13 20.34 8.62 -0.38
C ASN A 13 20.56 10.01 -1.00
N SER A 14 19.53 10.60 -1.62
CA SER A 14 19.55 11.95 -2.20
C SER A 14 19.04 13.03 -1.25
N GLY A 15 18.59 12.69 -0.04
CA GLY A 15 18.14 13.63 0.99
C GLY A 15 16.63 13.72 1.26
N PRO A 16 15.71 13.57 0.28
CA PRO A 16 14.28 13.61 0.54
C PRO A 16 13.81 12.60 1.59
N ASP A 17 12.77 12.96 2.35
CA ASP A 17 12.09 12.06 3.28
C ASP A 17 11.54 10.82 2.55
N PHE A 18 11.83 9.66 3.11
CA PHE A 18 11.36 8.37 2.62
C PHE A 18 10.35 7.73 3.56
N VAL A 19 10.42 8.01 4.87
CA VAL A 19 9.42 7.61 5.87
C VAL A 19 8.45 8.78 6.08
N LEU A 20 7.38 8.85 5.30
CA LEU A 20 6.40 9.96 5.41
C LEU A 20 5.36 9.75 6.50
N PHE A 21 5.19 8.52 7.00
CA PHE A 21 4.32 8.22 8.12
C PHE A 21 4.76 6.98 8.88
N GLU A 22 4.70 7.08 10.20
CA GLU A 22 4.83 5.97 11.12
C GLU A 22 3.88 6.20 12.30
N SER A 23 3.06 5.20 12.61
CA SER A 23 2.09 5.32 13.71
C SER A 23 2.67 5.10 15.11
N GLY A 24 3.93 4.65 15.19
CA GLY A 24 4.67 4.44 16.43
C GLY A 24 4.64 2.99 16.92
N GLU A 25 5.61 2.65 17.77
CA GLU A 25 5.85 1.26 18.22
C GLU A 25 4.77 0.72 19.15
N ASN A 26 4.03 1.60 19.83
CA ASN A 26 2.95 1.23 20.74
C ASN A 26 1.58 1.06 20.04
N ASP A 27 1.52 1.29 18.73
CA ASP A 27 0.29 1.08 17.96
C ASP A 27 0.13 -0.43 17.66
N PRO A 28 -0.92 -1.11 18.17
CA PRO A 28 -1.15 -2.52 17.85
C PRO A 28 -1.45 -2.75 16.36
N ASP A 29 -1.90 -1.71 15.66
CA ASP A 29 -2.16 -1.70 14.22
C ASP A 29 -1.04 -0.95 13.48
N ARG A 30 0.22 -1.14 13.92
CA ARG A 30 1.39 -0.39 13.43
C ARG A 30 1.42 -0.33 11.91
N LEU A 31 1.61 0.89 11.42
CA LEU A 31 1.63 1.22 9.99
C LEU A 31 2.80 2.15 9.72
N ILE A 32 3.65 1.75 8.78
CA ILE A 32 4.76 2.57 8.27
C ILE A 32 4.53 2.74 6.77
N ILE A 33 4.58 3.98 6.27
CA ILE A 33 4.31 4.31 4.87
C ILE A 33 5.55 5.00 4.29
N LEU A 34 6.07 4.39 3.23
CA LEU A 34 7.34 4.73 2.61
C LEU A 34 7.22 5.20 1.15
N PRO A 35 6.76 6.44 0.90
CA PRO A 35 6.95 7.15 -0.36
C PRO A 35 7.85 8.38 -0.17
N THR A 36 8.35 8.93 -1.28
CA THR A 36 8.77 10.34 -1.36
C THR A 36 7.62 11.19 -1.89
N ASP A 37 7.68 12.52 -1.75
CA ASP A 37 6.70 13.42 -2.38
C ASP A 37 6.68 13.29 -3.92
N GLU A 38 7.84 13.02 -4.53
CA GLU A 38 7.92 12.71 -5.97
C GLU A 38 7.13 11.44 -6.29
N ASN A 39 7.24 10.39 -5.46
CA ASN A 39 6.44 9.19 -5.67
C ASN A 39 4.93 9.44 -5.54
N LEU A 40 4.52 10.30 -4.61
CA LEU A 40 3.11 10.70 -4.48
C LEU A 40 2.62 11.47 -5.72
N SER A 41 3.49 12.23 -6.39
CA SER A 41 3.14 12.91 -7.65
C SER A 41 2.78 11.91 -8.76
N PHE A 42 3.44 10.75 -8.82
CA PHE A 42 3.09 9.70 -9.77
C PHE A 42 1.71 9.10 -9.48
N LEU A 43 1.35 8.93 -8.20
CA LEU A 43 -0.01 8.52 -7.82
C LEU A 43 -1.04 9.56 -8.24
N TYR A 44 -0.76 10.84 -8.03
CA TYR A 44 -1.64 11.94 -8.43
C TYR A 44 -1.92 11.94 -9.94
N LEU A 45 -0.88 11.73 -10.76
CA LEU A 45 -0.97 11.80 -12.22
C LEU A 45 -1.55 10.52 -12.84
N SER A 46 -1.40 9.36 -12.18
CA SER A 46 -1.83 8.08 -12.73
C SER A 46 -3.33 7.84 -12.55
N LYS A 47 -3.98 7.40 -13.62
CA LYS A 47 -5.38 6.93 -13.59
C LYS A 47 -5.53 5.45 -13.21
N LEU A 48 -4.44 4.68 -13.26
CA LEU A 48 -4.42 3.25 -12.96
C LEU A 48 -3.43 2.98 -11.85
N TRP A 49 -3.93 2.49 -10.72
CA TRP A 49 -3.11 2.02 -9.61
C TRP A 49 -3.20 0.51 -9.56
N CYS A 50 -2.06 -0.15 -9.39
CA CYS A 50 -1.95 -1.58 -9.17
C CYS A 50 -1.43 -1.80 -7.76
N ILE A 51 -2.19 -2.49 -6.91
CA ILE A 51 -1.80 -2.77 -5.54
C ILE A 51 -1.53 -4.26 -5.36
N ASP A 52 -0.54 -4.56 -4.53
CA ASP A 52 -0.15 -5.94 -4.23
C ASP A 52 0.35 -6.03 -2.79
N GLY A 53 0.10 -7.16 -2.14
CA GLY A 53 0.48 -7.42 -0.76
C GLY A 53 1.32 -8.68 -0.66
N THR A 54 2.62 -8.54 -0.44
CA THR A 54 3.56 -9.66 -0.34
C THR A 54 3.94 -9.97 1.11
N PHE A 55 4.08 -11.26 1.41
CA PHE A 55 4.27 -11.78 2.77
C PHE A 55 5.68 -12.31 3.01
N GLU A 56 6.31 -12.87 1.98
CA GLU A 56 7.56 -13.64 2.10
C GLU A 56 8.76 -12.78 2.54
N ILE A 57 8.66 -11.46 2.35
CA ILE A 57 9.73 -10.51 2.63
C ILE A 57 9.41 -9.57 3.79
N SER A 58 8.28 -9.77 4.50
CA SER A 58 7.92 -8.91 5.62
C SER A 58 8.79 -9.22 6.84
N PRO A 59 9.41 -8.22 7.50
CA PRO A 59 10.09 -8.42 8.77
C PRO A 59 9.11 -9.02 9.79
N SER A 60 9.58 -9.81 10.75
CA SER A 60 8.71 -10.54 11.69
C SER A 60 7.68 -9.71 12.49
N LEU A 61 7.84 -8.37 12.53
CA LEU A 61 6.90 -7.46 13.18
C LEU A 61 5.77 -6.97 12.28
N PHE A 62 5.86 -7.22 10.98
CA PHE A 62 4.86 -6.89 10.01
C PHE A 62 4.36 -8.16 9.36
N ARG A 63 3.05 -8.22 9.15
CA ARG A 63 2.42 -9.36 8.48
C ARG A 63 2.60 -9.27 6.98
N GLN A 64 2.72 -8.06 6.44
CA GLN A 64 2.67 -7.79 5.01
C GLN A 64 3.48 -6.56 4.65
N LEU A 65 4.20 -6.64 3.53
CA LEU A 65 4.63 -5.49 2.75
C LEU A 65 3.56 -5.22 1.68
N PHE A 66 2.92 -4.07 1.75
CA PHE A 66 1.92 -3.62 0.81
C PHE A 66 2.55 -2.63 -0.17
N THR A 67 2.27 -2.78 -1.46
CA THR A 67 2.84 -1.94 -2.52
C THR A 67 1.73 -1.31 -3.34
N ILE A 68 1.94 -0.06 -3.74
CA ILE A 68 1.14 0.63 -4.75
C ILE A 68 2.06 1.02 -5.87
N ASN A 69 1.68 0.56 -7.05
CA ASN A 69 2.43 0.72 -8.26
C ASN A 69 1.59 1.46 -9.30
N VAL A 70 2.27 2.16 -10.20
CA VAL A 70 1.65 2.81 -11.36
C VAL A 70 2.36 2.39 -12.64
N LEU A 71 1.70 2.57 -13.77
CA LEU A 71 2.31 2.34 -15.07
C LEU A 71 2.97 3.62 -15.60
N VAL A 72 4.28 3.59 -15.74
CA VAL A 72 5.06 4.68 -16.36
C VAL A 72 5.74 4.12 -17.60
N ASN A 73 5.42 4.67 -18.78
CA ASN A 73 5.98 4.24 -20.07
C ASN A 73 5.85 2.71 -20.30
N GLY A 74 4.70 2.15 -19.95
CA GLY A 74 4.41 0.72 -20.09
C GLY A 74 5.11 -0.19 -19.08
N ARG A 75 5.80 0.36 -18.09
CA ARG A 75 6.47 -0.40 -17.03
C ARG A 75 5.77 -0.19 -15.70
N ASN A 76 5.70 -1.27 -14.91
CA ASN A 76 5.20 -1.21 -13.56
C ASN A 76 6.25 -0.57 -12.66
N LEU A 77 5.91 0.54 -12.02
CA LEU A 77 6.79 1.29 -11.13
C LEU A 77 6.19 1.32 -9.73
N PRO A 78 6.83 0.70 -8.72
CA PRO A 78 6.44 0.87 -7.32
C PRO A 78 6.73 2.30 -6.87
N VAL A 79 5.70 2.94 -6.31
CA VAL A 79 5.77 4.34 -5.87
C VAL A 79 5.44 4.48 -4.39
N LEU A 80 4.72 3.53 -3.79
CA LEU A 80 4.50 3.53 -2.36
C LEU A 80 4.66 2.13 -1.82
N ASN A 81 5.47 1.99 -0.78
CA ASN A 81 5.58 0.78 0.00
C ASN A 81 5.02 1.05 1.41
N ALA A 82 4.37 0.08 2.02
CA ALA A 82 3.88 0.21 3.38
C ALA A 82 4.06 -1.10 4.14
N PHE A 83 4.54 -1.02 5.37
CA PHE A 83 4.60 -2.15 6.29
C PHE A 83 3.35 -2.15 7.18
N LEU A 84 2.61 -3.26 7.13
CA LEU A 84 1.31 -3.41 7.80
C LEU A 84 1.42 -4.49 8.88
N ALA A 85 1.00 -4.17 10.10
CA ALA A 85 1.04 -5.10 11.23
C ALA A 85 0.14 -6.32 11.02
N ASP A 86 -0.97 -6.17 10.28
CA ASP A 86 -1.89 -7.26 9.93
C ASP A 86 -2.70 -6.95 8.66
N LYS A 87 -3.42 -7.94 8.13
CA LYS A 87 -4.26 -7.87 6.92
C LYS A 87 -5.70 -7.51 7.24
N THR A 88 -5.90 -6.49 8.09
CA THR A 88 -7.24 -6.09 8.51
C THR A 88 -7.74 -4.93 7.67
N GLU A 89 -9.04 -4.92 7.41
CA GLU A 89 -9.74 -3.80 6.76
C GLU A 89 -9.44 -2.46 7.47
N LYS A 90 -9.33 -2.48 8.80
CA LYS A 90 -8.99 -1.29 9.59
C LYS A 90 -7.63 -0.71 9.17
N ILE A 91 -6.60 -1.55 9.03
CA ILE A 91 -5.25 -1.10 8.66
C ILE A 91 -5.23 -0.61 7.21
N TYR A 92 -5.86 -1.34 6.28
CA TYR A 92 -5.97 -0.89 4.88
C TYR A 92 -6.72 0.44 4.76
N THR A 93 -7.80 0.63 5.51
CA THR A 93 -8.54 1.90 5.51
C THR A 93 -7.65 3.04 5.98
N ARG A 94 -6.87 2.86 7.07
CA ARG A 94 -5.91 3.88 7.54
C ARG A 94 -4.88 4.24 6.46
N LEU A 95 -4.35 3.23 5.77
CA LEU A 95 -3.41 3.44 4.66
C LEU A 95 -4.04 4.26 3.53
N PHE A 96 -5.23 3.88 3.05
CA PHE A 96 -5.89 4.62 1.98
C PHE A 96 -6.36 6.02 2.39
N GLU A 97 -6.74 6.22 3.66
CA GLU A 97 -7.05 7.55 4.20
C GLU A 97 -5.82 8.46 4.20
N PHE A 98 -4.67 7.94 4.61
CA PHE A 98 -3.39 8.69 4.52
C PHE A 98 -3.08 9.07 3.08
N ILE A 99 -3.17 8.12 2.14
CA ILE A 99 -2.90 8.36 0.71
C ILE A 99 -3.88 9.39 0.16
N LYS A 100 -5.17 9.26 0.46
CA LYS A 100 -6.21 10.19 0.03
C LYS A 100 -5.93 11.60 0.55
N TYR A 101 -5.50 11.73 1.80
CA TYR A 101 -5.14 13.02 2.38
C TYR A 101 -3.92 13.65 1.69
N ARG A 102 -2.86 12.86 1.45
CA ARG A 102 -1.60 13.34 0.86
C ARG A 102 -1.68 13.63 -0.64
N VAL A 103 -2.33 12.75 -1.40
CA VAL A 103 -2.44 12.84 -2.86
C VAL A 103 -3.61 13.73 -3.26
N ASN A 104 -4.68 13.77 -2.45
CA ASN A 104 -5.92 14.50 -2.74
C ASN A 104 -6.49 14.21 -4.15
N ASN A 105 -6.35 12.96 -4.59
CA ASN A 105 -6.91 12.44 -5.82
C ASN A 105 -7.33 10.97 -5.61
N GLU A 106 -8.14 10.44 -6.52
CA GLU A 106 -8.49 9.03 -6.56
C GLU A 106 -8.24 8.46 -7.97
N PRO A 107 -7.80 7.20 -8.09
CA PRO A 107 -7.55 6.59 -9.39
C PRO A 107 -8.86 6.32 -10.12
N GLY A 108 -8.84 6.39 -11.45
CA GLY A 108 -9.98 5.97 -12.27
C GLY A 108 -10.20 4.46 -12.24
N ASN A 109 -9.11 3.69 -12.22
CA ASN A 109 -9.11 2.25 -12.10
C ASN A 109 -8.10 1.80 -11.05
N LEU A 110 -8.45 0.80 -10.25
CA LEU A 110 -7.57 0.19 -9.28
C LEU A 110 -7.60 -1.33 -9.46
N PHE A 111 -6.43 -1.92 -9.69
CA PHE A 111 -6.25 -3.36 -9.82
C PHE A 111 -5.66 -3.93 -8.54
N CYS A 112 -6.28 -4.96 -7.98
CA CYS A 112 -5.86 -5.54 -6.70
C CYS A 112 -6.09 -7.05 -6.64
N ASP A 113 -5.58 -7.67 -5.57
CA ASP A 113 -5.92 -9.04 -5.22
C ASP A 113 -7.33 -9.15 -4.63
N PHE A 114 -7.92 -10.35 -4.76
CA PHE A 114 -9.23 -10.64 -4.19
C PHE A 114 -9.11 -10.85 -2.67
N GLU A 115 -8.90 -9.76 -1.94
CA GLU A 115 -8.92 -9.73 -0.48
C GLU A 115 -10.03 -8.78 -0.01
N LYS A 116 -10.98 -9.33 0.75
CA LYS A 116 -12.18 -8.58 1.17
C LYS A 116 -11.84 -7.31 1.95
N GLY A 117 -10.81 -7.35 2.81
CA GLY A 117 -10.36 -6.18 3.56
C GLY A 117 -9.92 -5.05 2.63
N ILE A 118 -9.12 -5.36 1.61
CA ILE A 118 -8.67 -4.41 0.59
C ILE A 118 -9.87 -3.80 -0.15
N LEU A 119 -10.77 -4.65 -0.65
CA LEU A 119 -11.96 -4.20 -1.42
C LEU A 119 -12.82 -3.23 -0.61
N ASN A 120 -13.17 -3.62 0.62
CA ASN A 120 -13.98 -2.79 1.51
C ASN A 120 -13.29 -1.45 1.83
N SER A 121 -11.98 -1.46 2.05
CA SER A 121 -11.23 -0.24 2.35
C SER A 121 -11.12 0.70 1.14
N ILE A 122 -10.97 0.16 -0.08
CA ILE A 122 -11.00 0.97 -1.31
C ILE A 122 -12.38 1.60 -1.50
N GLU A 123 -13.46 0.82 -1.39
CA GLU A 123 -14.83 1.33 -1.56
C GLU A 123 -15.19 2.39 -0.51
N LYS A 124 -14.64 2.31 0.70
CA LYS A 124 -14.76 3.35 1.72
C LYS A 124 -14.03 4.62 1.33
N SER A 125 -12.78 4.50 0.85
CA SER A 125 -11.88 5.62 0.58
C SER A 125 -12.16 6.33 -0.74
N TYR A 126 -12.46 5.60 -1.82
CA TYR A 126 -12.56 6.10 -3.18
C TYR A 126 -13.90 5.71 -3.81
N LYS A 127 -14.75 6.69 -4.08
CA LYS A 127 -16.16 6.46 -4.45
C LYS A 127 -16.38 6.35 -5.95
N ARG A 128 -15.45 6.84 -6.77
CA ARG A 128 -15.57 6.81 -8.24
C ARG A 128 -14.49 5.95 -8.91
N THR A 129 -13.74 5.18 -8.11
CA THR A 129 -12.73 4.24 -8.62
C THR A 129 -13.40 2.95 -9.07
N ASN A 130 -13.08 2.50 -10.28
CA ASN A 130 -13.46 1.16 -10.74
C ASN A 130 -12.46 0.14 -10.21
N ILE A 131 -12.95 -0.87 -9.49
CA ILE A 131 -12.09 -1.90 -8.90
C ILE A 131 -12.06 -3.12 -9.83
N SER A 132 -10.87 -3.58 -10.18
CA SER A 132 -10.63 -4.81 -10.92
C SER A 132 -9.81 -5.76 -10.06
N VAL A 133 -10.19 -7.03 -10.02
CA VAL A 133 -9.54 -8.03 -9.18
C VAL A 133 -8.71 -9.01 -10.00
N CYS A 134 -7.60 -9.46 -9.44
CA CYS A 134 -6.73 -10.43 -10.07
C CYS A 134 -7.37 -11.82 -10.10
N TRP A 135 -7.79 -12.25 -11.30
CA TRP A 135 -8.38 -13.58 -11.53
C TRP A 135 -7.44 -14.71 -11.10
N PHE A 136 -6.14 -14.58 -11.39
CA PHE A 136 -5.15 -15.61 -11.04
C PHE A 136 -5.09 -15.85 -9.53
N HIS A 137 -5.01 -14.79 -8.73
CA HIS A 137 -4.99 -14.90 -7.27
C HIS A 137 -6.31 -15.41 -6.70
N LEU A 138 -7.45 -15.01 -7.27
CA LEU A 138 -8.76 -15.56 -6.90
C LEU A 138 -8.80 -17.08 -7.10
N VAL A 139 -8.43 -17.55 -8.29
CA VAL A 139 -8.45 -18.98 -8.63
C VAL A 139 -7.46 -19.76 -7.75
N SER A 140 -6.24 -19.27 -7.61
CA SER A 140 -5.21 -19.88 -6.75
C SER A 140 -5.69 -20.02 -5.29
N ASN A 141 -6.36 -18.99 -4.76
CA ASN A 141 -6.91 -19.04 -3.42
C ASN A 141 -8.10 -20.00 -3.30
N LEU A 142 -8.98 -20.08 -4.31
CA LEU A 142 -10.09 -21.04 -4.30
C LEU A 142 -9.56 -22.48 -4.27
N TYR A 143 -8.54 -22.82 -5.07
CA TYR A 143 -7.93 -24.16 -5.07
C TYR A 143 -7.33 -24.57 -3.73
N LYS A 144 -6.86 -23.64 -2.89
CA LYS A 144 -6.34 -23.97 -1.55
C LYS A 144 -7.43 -24.34 -0.54
N HIS A 145 -8.69 -24.07 -0.86
CA HIS A 145 -9.85 -24.30 0.00
C HIS A 145 -10.79 -25.40 -0.51
N VAL A 146 -10.42 -26.07 -1.60
CA VAL A 146 -11.06 -27.29 -2.12
C VAL A 146 -10.18 -28.47 -1.77
#